data_AF-A0A968XS92-F1
#
_entry.id   AF-A0A968XS92-F1
#
_cell.length_a   1.000
_cell.length_b   1.000
_cell.length_c   1.000
_cell.angle_alpha   90.00
_cell.angle_beta   90.00
_cell.angle_gamma   90.00
#
_symmetry.space_group_name_H-M   'P 1'
#
loop_
_entity.id
_entity.type
_entity.pdbx_description
1 polymer ?
#
loop_
_entity_poly.entity_id
_entity_poly.type
_entity_poly.pdbx_seq_one_letter_code
_entity_poly.pdbx_strand_id
1 'polypeptide(L)'
;MQLTYFGANSWLLEFEQLHILIDPWLVGRLCFGGQRWFFEGTHTLPTTIPDRIDLVLLAQGLPDHAHPPTLKKLDRQLPVVASP
;
A
#
# COMPACT_ATOMS: atom_id res chain seq x y z
N MET A 1 13.92 12.77 7.84
CA MET A 1 12.84 11.78 7.91
C MET A 1 11.55 12.47 7.54
N GLN A 2 10.81 11.93 6.57
CA GLN A 2 9.51 12.45 6.12
C GLN A 2 8.50 11.29 6.09
N LEU A 3 7.25 11.60 6.45
CA LEU A 3 6.13 10.67 6.43
C LEU A 3 5.02 11.25 5.55
N THR A 4 4.61 10.50 4.53
CA THR A 4 3.46 10.83 3.68
C THR A 4 2.33 9.85 3.95
N TYR A 5 1.17 10.37 4.34
CA TYR A 5 -0.03 9.58 4.58
C TYR A 5 -0.88 9.51 3.30
N PHE A 6 -1.25 8.30 2.88
CA PHE A 6 -2.09 8.08 1.70
C PHE A 6 -3.53 7.66 2.02
N GLY A 7 -3.87 7.47 3.30
CA GLY A 7 -5.18 6.96 3.72
C GLY A 7 -5.11 5.56 4.30
N ALA A 8 -6.06 5.24 5.19
CA ALA A 8 -6.15 3.96 5.90
C ALA A 8 -4.81 3.59 6.57
N ASN A 9 -4.21 2.47 6.18
CA ASN A 9 -2.94 2.00 6.72
C ASN A 9 -1.73 2.41 5.86
N SER A 10 -1.93 3.15 4.76
CA SER A 10 -0.91 3.38 3.75
C SER A 10 -0.03 4.59 4.04
N TRP A 11 1.28 4.37 4.10
CA TRP A 11 2.29 5.40 4.33
C TRP A 11 3.49 5.24 3.40
N LEU A 12 4.13 6.35 3.05
CA LEU A 12 5.53 6.37 2.61
C LEU A 12 6.39 6.92 3.74
N LEU A 13 7.36 6.14 4.19
CA LEU A 13 8.41 6.58 5.09
C LEU A 13 9.69 6.83 4.29
N GLU A 14 10.16 8.07 4.33
CA GLU A 14 11.40 8.50 3.70
C GLU A 14 12.44 8.75 4.81
N PHE A 15 13.43 7.88 4.89
CA PHE A 15 14.50 7.92 5.89
C PHE A 15 15.86 7.76 5.20
N GLU A 16 16.73 8.77 5.33
CA GLU A 16 17.99 8.85 4.59
C GLU A 16 17.81 8.63 3.09
N GLN A 17 18.29 7.51 2.55
CA GLN A 17 18.18 7.13 1.14
C GLN A 17 17.15 6.02 0.92
N LEU A 18 16.35 5.68 1.94
CA LEU A 18 15.35 4.62 1.90
C LEU A 18 13.93 5.19 1.80
N HIS A 19 13.18 4.67 0.85
CA HIS A 19 11.76 4.92 0.63
C HIS A 19 10.99 3.63 0.91
N ILE A 20 10.34 3.58 2.07
CA ILE A 20 9.62 2.40 2.55
C ILE A 20 8.12 2.62 2.34
N LEU A 21 7.52 1.82 1.46
CA LEU A 21 6.08 1.82 1.24
C LEU A 21 5.42 0.84 2.22
N ILE A 22 4.58 1.36 3.12
CA ILE A 22 3.94 0.60 4.18
C ILE A 22 2.48 0.36 3.83
N ASP A 23 2.04 -0.89 3.90
CA ASP A 23 0.63 -1.32 3.81
C ASP A 23 -0.18 -0.64 2.67
N PRO A 24 0.22 -0.82 1.40
CA PRO A 24 -0.21 0.07 0.33
C PRO A 24 -1.58 -0.24 -0.28
N TRP A 25 -2.55 0.67 -0.11
CA TRP A 25 -3.77 0.82 -0.87
C TRP A 25 -3.77 2.16 -1.63
N LEU A 26 -3.20 2.17 -2.84
CA LEU A 26 -2.97 3.41 -3.61
C LEU A 26 -3.83 3.49 -4.87
N VAL A 27 -4.41 2.38 -5.31
CA VAL A 27 -5.21 2.31 -6.54
C VAL A 27 -6.42 1.43 -6.33
N GLY A 28 -7.48 1.72 -7.08
CA GLY A 28 -8.70 0.91 -7.08
C GLY A 28 -9.47 0.99 -5.75
N ARG A 29 -10.53 0.20 -5.68
CA ARG A 29 -11.43 0.12 -4.52
C ARG A 29 -10.90 -0.92 -3.54
N LEU A 30 -11.00 -0.63 -2.25
CA LEU A 30 -10.74 -1.59 -1.19
C LEU A 30 -12.00 -2.42 -0.92
N CYS A 31 -11.91 -3.74 -1.07
CA CYS A 31 -12.97 -4.67 -0.74
C CYS A 31 -12.38 -5.94 -0.11
N PHE A 32 -13.11 -6.56 0.81
CA PHE A 32 -12.70 -7.82 1.43
C PHE A 32 -13.33 -9.01 0.68
N GLY A 33 -12.51 -9.99 0.28
CA GLY A 33 -12.98 -11.17 -0.46
C GLY A 33 -13.68 -10.87 -1.80
N GLY A 34 -13.46 -9.67 -2.37
CA GLY A 34 -14.18 -9.19 -3.56
C GLY A 34 -15.66 -8.87 -3.32
N GLN A 35 -16.13 -8.89 -2.07
CA GLN A 35 -17.55 -8.71 -1.71
C GLN A 35 -17.88 -7.23 -1.50
N ARG A 36 -18.15 -6.52 -2.60
CA ARG A 36 -18.45 -5.07 -2.57
C ARG A 36 -19.70 -4.69 -1.76
N TRP A 37 -20.65 -5.62 -1.63
CA TRP A 37 -21.89 -5.41 -0.86
C TRP A 37 -21.64 -5.38 0.66
N PHE A 38 -20.54 -5.99 1.12
CA PHE A 38 -20.19 -6.05 2.54
C PHE A 38 -19.38 -4.81 2.95
N PHE A 39 -18.32 -4.51 2.19
CA PHE A 39 -17.47 -3.35 2.44
C PHE A 39 -16.85 -2.85 1.13
N GLU A 40 -16.91 -1.52 0.93
CA GLU A 40 -16.20 -0.84 -0.14
C GLU A 40 -15.58 0.46 0.39
N GLY A 41 -14.26 0.55 0.31
CA GLY A 41 -13.50 1.78 0.52
C GLY A 41 -13.10 2.40 -0.82
N THR A 42 -13.18 3.73 -0.91
CA THR A 42 -12.67 4.51 -2.05
C THR A 42 -11.90 5.72 -1.56
N HIS A 43 -10.81 6.05 -2.24
CA HIS A 43 -10.17 7.36 -2.06
C HIS A 43 -11.03 8.46 -2.66
N THR A 44 -11.18 9.57 -1.93
CA THR A 44 -11.89 10.77 -2.43
C THR A 44 -11.06 11.56 -3.43
N LEU A 45 -9.73 11.48 -3.30
CA LEU A 45 -8.76 12.08 -4.20
C LEU A 45 -7.97 10.97 -4.89
N PRO A 46 -7.53 11.18 -6.14
CA PRO A 46 -6.65 10.23 -6.81
C PRO A 46 -5.30 10.15 -6.08
N THR A 47 -4.88 8.94 -5.75
CA THR A 47 -3.54 8.65 -5.23
C THR A 47 -2.68 8.06 -6.34
N THR A 48 -1.41 8.45 -6.40
CA THR A 48 -0.42 7.88 -7.32
C THR A 48 0.55 6.98 -6.56
N ILE A 49 1.08 5.97 -7.25
CA ILE A 49 2.18 5.18 -6.70
C ILE A 49 3.45 6.06 -6.74
N PRO A 50 4.20 6.17 -5.63
CA PRO A 50 5.47 6.91 -5.63
C PRO A 50 6.45 6.35 -6.66
N ASP A 51 7.17 7.23 -7.34
CA ASP A 51 8.13 6.84 -8.38
C ASP A 51 9.32 6.03 -7.82
N ARG A 52 9.66 6.26 -6.55
CA ARG A 52 10.75 5.59 -5.85
C ARG A 52 10.23 4.85 -4.62
N ILE A 53 10.44 3.54 -4.62
CA ILE A 53 10.19 2.64 -3.51
C ILE A 53 11.41 1.72 -3.45
N ASP A 54 12.05 1.62 -2.30
CA ASP A 54 13.20 0.74 -2.09
C ASP A 54 12.79 -0.54 -1.33
N LEU A 55 11.66 -0.50 -0.59
CA LEU A 55 11.16 -1.62 0.21
C LEU A 55 9.65 -1.52 0.42
N VAL A 56 8.96 -2.67 0.45
CA VAL A 56 7.55 -2.76 0.89
C VAL A 56 7.51 -3.41 2.27
N LEU A 57 6.81 -2.77 3.21
CA LEU A 57 6.53 -3.31 4.53
C LEU A 57 5.05 -3.67 4.62
N LEU A 58 4.74 -4.93 4.89
CA LEU A 58 3.37 -5.43 5.11
C LEU A 58 3.21 -5.85 6.57
N ALA A 59 2.41 -5.13 7.34
CA ALA A 59 2.13 -5.50 8.73
C ALA A 59 1.29 -6.78 8.82
N GLN A 60 0.35 -6.96 7.88
CA GLN A 60 -0.50 -8.16 7.78
C GLN A 60 -1.01 -8.41 6.34
N GLY A 61 -1.61 -9.59 6.12
CA GLY A 61 -2.10 -10.03 4.80
C GLY A 61 -3.51 -9.60 4.42
N LEU A 62 -4.21 -8.79 5.22
CA LEU A 62 -5.56 -8.35 4.91
C LEU A 62 -5.57 -7.29 3.78
N PRO A 63 -6.62 -7.21 2.94
CA PRO A 63 -6.67 -6.31 1.78
C PRO A 63 -6.44 -4.82 2.05
N ASP A 64 -6.72 -4.34 3.25
CA ASP A 64 -6.50 -2.95 3.69
C ASP A 64 -5.03 -2.66 4.09
N HIS A 65 -4.18 -3.68 4.05
CA HIS A 65 -2.73 -3.60 4.18
C HIS A 65 -2.03 -4.14 2.92
N ALA A 66 -2.35 -5.37 2.51
CA ALA A 66 -1.77 -6.06 1.37
C ALA A 66 -2.69 -5.98 0.14
N HIS A 67 -3.05 -4.77 -0.30
CA HIS A 67 -4.06 -4.57 -1.34
C HIS A 67 -3.63 -5.14 -2.71
N PRO A 68 -4.26 -6.23 -3.21
CA PRO A 68 -3.74 -6.93 -4.39
C PRO A 68 -3.68 -6.06 -5.67
N PRO A 69 -4.67 -5.19 -5.97
CA PRO A 69 -4.57 -4.27 -7.10
C PRO A 69 -3.38 -3.30 -7.01
N THR A 70 -2.99 -2.86 -5.81
CA THR A 70 -1.80 -2.01 -5.64
C THR A 70 -0.53 -2.82 -5.83
N LEU A 71 -0.40 -3.95 -5.13
CA LEU A 71 0.80 -4.79 -5.17
C LEU A 71 1.11 -5.30 -6.59
N LYS A 72 0.08 -5.59 -7.39
CA LYS A 72 0.25 -6.00 -8.80
C LYS A 72 0.87 -4.93 -9.70
N LYS A 73 0.85 -3.65 -9.30
CA LYS A 73 1.46 -2.54 -10.04
C LYS A 73 2.89 -2.23 -9.60
N LEU A 74 3.36 -2.82 -8.50
CA LEU A 74 4.72 -2.62 -8.00
C LEU A 74 5.71 -3.53 -8.74
N ASP A 75 6.98 -3.13 -8.76
CA ASP A 75 8.05 -3.99 -9.25
C ASP A 75 8.15 -5.25 -8.35
N ARG A 76 8.15 -6.42 -8.97
CA ARG A 76 8.21 -7.72 -8.29
C ARG A 76 9.59 -8.05 -7.73
N GLN A 77 10.60 -7.26 -8.08
CA GLN A 77 11.96 -7.37 -7.51
C GLN A 77 12.11 -6.59 -6.20
N LEU A 78 11.12 -5.79 -5.80
CA LEU A 78 11.18 -5.06 -4.53
C LEU A 78 11.26 -6.04 -3.35
N PRO A 79 12.18 -5.81 -2.40
CA PRO A 79 12.19 -6.56 -1.16
C PRO A 79 10.91 -6.29 -0.38
N VAL A 80 10.35 -7.35 0.19
CA VAL A 80 9.16 -7.29 1.04
C VAL A 80 9.53 -7.78 2.43
N VAL A 81 9.27 -6.94 3.43
CA VAL A 81 9.30 -7.34 4.85
C VAL A 81 7.85 -7.54 5.28
N ALA A 82 7.54 -8.72 5.80
CA ALA A 82 6.20 -9.07 6.26
C ALA A 82 6.26 -9.99 7.48
N SER A 83 5.13 -10.14 8.16
CA SER A 83 4.96 -11.21 9.14
C SER A 83 5.04 -12.59 8.45
N PRO A 84 5.64 -13.60 9.12
CA PRO A 84 5.77 -14.95 8.58
C PRO A 84 4.44 -15.72 8.46
#